data_AF-A0A9D6VS25-F1
#
_entry.id   AF-A0A9D6VS25-F1
#
_cell.length_a   1.000
_cell.length_b   1.000
_cell.length_c   1.000
_cell.angle_alpha   90.00
_cell.angle_beta   90.00
_cell.angle_gamma   90.00
#
_symmetry.space_group_name_H-M   'P 1'
#
loop_
_entity.id
_entity.type
_entity.pdbx_description
1 polymer ?
#
loop_
_entity_poly.entity_id
_entity_poly.type
_entity_poly.pdbx_seq_one_letter_code
_entity_poly.pdbx_strand_id
1 'polypeptide(L)'
;MSLVVEPTSVAQWQSLILEAERACEVNLGVDTESYLVFLLMRFVGRPEMAASVLGLEFLESAHDLSHAREDKLRDVGDKCLLYSGLFPGRAERRRVNISYFVKLGQAAYCTLSDHSPRLAAFYEVLCEKFVAMMEVLQTTRELKEDKSALSPLEAYSLWEDLRSQHALVDLKRYTDGMIFPFEKKHKH
;
A
#
# COMPACT_ATOMS: atom_id res chain seq x y z
N MET A 1 -32.27 -4.77 12.48
CA MET A 1 -30.90 -4.57 11.98
C MET A 1 -29.96 -5.33 12.89
N SER A 2 -29.53 -6.52 12.46
CA SER A 2 -28.66 -7.40 13.28
C SER A 2 -27.21 -7.03 13.00
N LEU A 3 -26.50 -6.48 13.99
CA LEU A 3 -25.04 -6.41 13.96
C LEU A 3 -24.52 -7.84 14.06
N VAL A 4 -24.15 -8.43 12.92
CA VAL A 4 -23.35 -9.66 12.90
C VAL A 4 -21.94 -9.24 13.34
N VAL A 5 -21.69 -9.34 14.64
CA VAL A 5 -20.33 -9.16 15.17
C VAL A 5 -19.58 -10.45 14.84
N GLU A 6 -18.75 -10.40 13.80
CA GLU A 6 -17.81 -11.46 13.47
C GLU A 6 -17.00 -11.84 14.73
N PRO A 7 -16.87 -13.14 15.07
CA PRO A 7 -16.49 -13.59 16.41
C PRO A 7 -15.01 -13.35 16.77
N THR A 8 -14.17 -12.92 15.83
CA THR A 8 -12.74 -12.68 16.03
C THR A 8 -12.26 -11.40 15.36
N SER A 9 -11.20 -10.79 15.89
CA SER A 9 -10.54 -9.62 15.28
C SER A 9 -10.07 -9.91 13.85
N VAL A 10 -9.61 -11.14 13.58
CA VAL A 10 -9.23 -11.62 12.24
C VAL A 10 -10.39 -11.49 11.26
N ALA A 11 -11.57 -12.01 11.62
CA ALA A 11 -12.74 -12.01 10.76
C ALA A 11 -13.27 -10.58 10.49
N GLN A 12 -13.13 -9.67 11.46
CA GLN A 12 -13.45 -8.25 11.26
C GLN A 12 -12.51 -7.59 10.24
N TRP A 13 -11.20 -7.83 10.35
CA TRP A 13 -10.23 -7.33 9.37
C TRP A 13 -10.45 -7.94 8.00
N GLN A 14 -10.74 -9.24 7.93
CA GLN A 14 -11.02 -9.93 6.69
C GLN A 14 -12.26 -9.36 5.99
N SER A 15 -13.36 -9.16 6.72
CA SER A 15 -14.58 -8.56 6.18
C SER A 15 -14.33 -7.16 5.62
N LEU A 16 -13.55 -6.34 6.33
CA LEU A 16 -13.18 -4.99 5.88
C LEU A 16 -12.32 -5.01 4.60
N ILE A 17 -11.35 -5.92 4.50
CA ILE A 17 -10.52 -6.07 3.29
C ILE A 17 -11.39 -6.53 2.10
N LEU A 18 -12.24 -7.54 2.29
CA LEU A 18 -13.14 -8.04 1.26
C LEU A 18 -14.15 -6.98 0.79
N GLU A 19 -14.62 -6.12 1.70
CA GLU A 19 -15.49 -4.99 1.35
C GLU A 19 -14.74 -3.95 0.51
N ALA A 20 -13.50 -3.62 0.89
CA ALA A 20 -12.66 -2.71 0.14
C ALA A 20 -12.28 -3.25 -1.25
N GLU A 21 -11.92 -4.53 -1.38
CA GLU A 21 -11.67 -5.19 -2.67
C GLU A 21 -12.86 -5.06 -3.61
N ARG A 22 -14.09 -5.30 -3.12
CA ARG A 22 -15.31 -5.12 -3.90
C ARG A 22 -15.51 -3.67 -4.31
N ALA A 23 -15.25 -2.71 -3.42
CA ALA A 23 -15.47 -1.30 -3.67
C ALA A 23 -14.48 -0.68 -4.67
N CYS A 24 -13.23 -1.18 -4.73
CA CYS A 24 -12.23 -0.74 -5.70
C CYS A 24 -12.05 -1.68 -6.89
N GLU A 25 -12.89 -2.71 -7.03
CA GLU A 25 -12.87 -3.71 -8.12
C GLU A 25 -11.52 -4.44 -8.26
N VAL A 26 -10.85 -4.71 -7.14
CA VAL A 26 -9.56 -5.41 -7.06
C VAL A 26 -9.74 -6.85 -6.57
N ASN A 27 -8.87 -7.76 -7.03
CA ASN A 27 -8.77 -9.13 -6.52
C ASN A 27 -7.32 -9.48 -6.14
N LEU A 28 -7.05 -9.48 -4.84
CA LEU A 28 -5.76 -9.81 -4.24
C LEU A 28 -5.53 -11.32 -4.16
N GLY A 29 -6.59 -12.11 -4.10
CA GLY A 29 -6.52 -13.55 -3.85
C GLY A 29 -6.18 -13.86 -2.39
N VAL A 30 -6.49 -15.10 -1.97
CA VAL A 30 -6.56 -15.51 -0.56
C VAL A 30 -5.26 -15.26 0.22
N ASP A 31 -4.10 -15.55 -0.37
CA ASP A 31 -2.81 -15.42 0.33
C ASP A 31 -2.45 -13.95 0.59
N THR A 32 -2.69 -13.08 -0.40
CA THR A 32 -2.41 -11.63 -0.31
C THR A 32 -3.43 -10.94 0.61
N GLU A 33 -4.71 -11.34 0.55
CA GLU A 33 -5.75 -10.89 1.48
C GLU A 33 -5.36 -11.24 2.93
N SER A 34 -5.01 -12.51 3.17
CA SER A 34 -4.58 -12.98 4.48
C SER A 34 -3.36 -12.20 4.98
N TYR A 35 -2.41 -11.93 4.08
CA TYR A 35 -1.25 -11.11 4.41
C TYR A 35 -1.62 -9.70 4.88
N LEU A 36 -2.54 -9.02 4.18
CA LEU A 36 -3.02 -7.70 4.60
C LEU A 36 -3.71 -7.75 5.97
N VAL A 37 -4.54 -8.77 6.22
CA VAL A 37 -5.19 -8.97 7.52
C VAL A 37 -4.14 -9.07 8.64
N PHE A 38 -3.12 -9.90 8.47
CA PHE A 38 -2.06 -10.06 9.47
C PHE A 38 -1.17 -8.82 9.60
N LEU A 39 -0.92 -8.11 8.50
CA LEU A 39 -0.22 -6.82 8.52
C LEU A 39 -0.96 -5.79 9.37
N LEU A 40 -2.27 -5.65 9.17
CA LEU A 40 -3.10 -4.71 9.93
C LEU A 40 -3.17 -5.08 11.41
N MET A 41 -3.31 -6.37 11.73
CA MET A 41 -3.27 -6.85 13.12
C MET A 41 -1.93 -6.55 13.80
N ARG A 42 -0.80 -6.80 13.10
CA ARG A 42 0.53 -6.48 13.60
C ARG A 42 0.72 -4.98 13.79
N PHE A 43 0.20 -4.16 12.89
CA PHE A 43 0.27 -2.71 12.97
C PHE A 43 -0.48 -2.14 14.18
N VAL A 44 -1.69 -2.64 14.48
CA VAL A 44 -2.44 -2.21 15.67
C VAL A 44 -1.67 -2.50 16.97
N GLY A 45 -0.92 -3.60 17.00
CA GLY A 45 -0.04 -3.93 18.14
C GLY A 45 1.26 -3.13 18.21
N ARG A 46 1.63 -2.41 17.13
CA ARG A 46 2.92 -1.69 16.97
C ARG A 46 2.77 -0.40 16.15
N PRO A 47 2.03 0.61 16.63
CA PRO A 47 1.78 1.85 15.88
C PRO A 47 3.06 2.65 15.54
N GLU A 48 4.17 2.42 16.25
CA GLU A 48 5.49 2.98 15.98
C GLU A 48 6.04 2.60 14.59
N MET A 49 5.55 1.51 13.99
CA MET A 49 5.93 1.13 12.62
C MET A 49 5.63 2.24 11.61
N ALA A 50 4.52 2.98 11.79
CA ALA A 50 4.14 4.14 10.95
C ALA A 50 4.83 5.46 11.34
N ALA A 51 5.81 5.43 12.26
CA ALA A 51 6.62 6.59 12.64
C ALA A 51 8.05 6.53 12.08
N SER A 52 8.59 5.34 11.82
CA SER A 52 9.99 5.12 11.42
C SER A 52 10.32 5.60 9.99
N VAL A 53 11.57 6.06 9.80
CA VAL A 53 12.09 6.71 8.59
C VAL A 53 12.61 5.66 7.61
N LEU A 54 11.82 5.38 6.57
CA LEU A 54 12.02 4.25 5.65
C LEU A 54 13.24 4.34 4.71
N GLY A 55 13.83 5.52 4.56
CA GLY A 55 14.91 5.73 3.57
C GLY A 55 16.28 5.26 4.03
N LEU A 56 16.59 5.32 5.34
CA LEU A 56 17.92 4.98 5.85
C LEU A 56 18.04 3.48 6.17
N GLU A 57 17.00 2.89 6.77
CA GLU A 57 16.94 1.46 7.12
C GLU A 57 17.05 0.54 5.88
N PHE A 58 16.55 0.98 4.72
CA PHE A 58 16.66 0.23 3.46
C PHE A 58 18.10 0.20 2.91
N LEU A 59 18.79 1.35 2.90
CA LEU A 59 20.18 1.42 2.43
C LEU A 59 21.13 0.65 3.35
N GLU A 60 20.85 0.64 4.65
CA GLU A 60 21.63 -0.13 5.64
C GLU A 60 21.39 -1.64 5.54
N SER A 61 20.17 -2.09 5.21
CA SER A 61 19.84 -3.51 5.08
C SER A 61 20.27 -4.13 3.74
N ALA A 62 20.52 -3.34 2.70
CA ALA A 62 20.95 -3.84 1.39
C ALA A 62 22.32 -4.57 1.40
N HIS A 63 23.10 -4.45 2.49
CA HIS A 63 24.45 -5.01 2.61
C HIS A 63 24.59 -6.21 3.57
N ASP A 64 23.54 -6.60 4.31
CA ASP A 64 23.59 -7.70 5.30
C ASP A 64 23.04 -9.01 4.72
N LEU A 65 23.66 -10.18 4.91
CA LEU A 65 23.17 -11.48 4.35
C LEU A 65 22.50 -12.40 5.38
N SER A 66 22.02 -11.86 6.51
CA SER A 66 21.44 -12.65 7.61
C SER A 66 19.91 -12.75 7.56
N HIS A 67 19.28 -13.64 8.33
CA HIS A 67 17.81 -13.64 8.51
C HIS A 67 17.27 -12.30 9.04
N ALA A 68 18.09 -11.54 9.76
CA ALA A 68 17.75 -10.17 10.14
C ALA A 68 17.58 -9.25 8.92
N ARG A 69 18.19 -9.55 7.77
CA ARG A 69 17.97 -8.85 6.49
C ARG A 69 16.60 -9.12 5.93
N GLU A 70 16.14 -10.38 5.92
CA GLU A 70 14.81 -10.76 5.41
C GLU A 70 13.71 -10.05 6.22
N ASP A 71 13.80 -10.10 7.55
CA ASP A 71 12.84 -9.42 8.42
C ASP A 71 12.87 -7.89 8.22
N LYS A 72 14.06 -7.28 8.10
CA LYS A 72 14.20 -5.84 7.81
C LYS A 72 13.60 -5.45 6.47
N LEU A 73 13.86 -6.22 5.40
CA LEU A 73 13.29 -5.95 4.08
C LEU A 73 11.77 -6.10 4.09
N ARG A 74 11.24 -7.11 4.79
CA ARG A 74 9.79 -7.28 4.94
C ARG A 74 9.19 -6.07 5.66
N ASP A 75 9.83 -5.63 6.74
CA ASP A 75 9.39 -4.46 7.48
C ASP A 75 9.43 -3.18 6.62
N VAL A 76 10.42 -3.00 5.73
CA VAL A 76 10.44 -1.89 4.77
C VAL A 76 9.24 -1.97 3.82
N GLY A 77 8.98 -3.14 3.23
CA GLY A 77 7.83 -3.37 2.34
C GLY A 77 6.50 -3.06 3.02
N ASP A 78 6.31 -3.59 4.23
CA ASP A 78 5.12 -3.42 5.06
C ASP A 78 4.88 -1.95 5.43
N LYS A 79 5.92 -1.27 5.91
CA LYS A 79 5.83 0.15 6.27
C LYS A 79 5.52 0.99 5.03
N CYS A 80 6.19 0.75 3.90
CA CYS A 80 5.89 1.45 2.65
C CYS A 80 4.42 1.30 2.27
N LEU A 81 3.89 0.08 2.35
CA LEU A 81 2.49 -0.23 2.05
C LEU A 81 1.51 0.47 2.99
N LEU A 82 1.82 0.51 4.29
CA LEU A 82 1.01 1.25 5.27
C LEU A 82 1.01 2.76 5.02
N TYR A 83 2.16 3.34 4.67
CA TYR A 83 2.25 4.78 4.37
C TYR A 83 1.51 5.14 3.09
N SER A 84 1.67 4.36 2.01
CA SER A 84 0.98 4.63 0.75
C SER A 84 -0.52 4.32 0.80
N GLY A 85 -0.91 3.32 1.59
CA GLY A 85 -2.30 2.84 1.72
C GLY A 85 -3.12 3.61 2.76
N LEU A 86 -2.70 3.57 4.03
CA LEU A 86 -3.50 4.09 5.15
C LEU A 86 -3.17 5.53 5.53
N PHE A 87 -1.92 5.97 5.32
CA PHE A 87 -1.43 7.27 5.78
C PHE A 87 -0.83 8.16 4.68
N PRO A 88 -1.47 8.31 3.50
CA PRO A 88 -0.91 9.07 2.38
C PRO A 88 -0.57 10.52 2.77
N GLY A 89 -1.42 11.21 3.54
CA GLY A 89 -1.13 12.58 4.01
C GLY A 89 0.08 12.73 4.95
N ARG A 90 0.64 11.63 5.49
CA ARG A 90 1.94 11.66 6.20
C ARG A 90 3.13 11.58 5.25
N ALA A 91 2.98 11.01 4.05
CA ALA A 91 4.01 11.00 3.01
C ALA A 91 4.31 12.42 2.52
N GLU A 92 3.28 13.22 2.30
CA GLU A 92 3.42 14.60 1.81
C GLU A 92 4.17 15.52 2.79
N ARG A 93 3.93 15.37 4.10
CA ARG A 93 4.69 16.11 5.14
C ARG A 93 6.19 15.85 5.10
N ARG A 94 6.62 14.75 4.46
CA ARG A 94 8.02 14.39 4.25
C ARG A 94 8.57 14.86 2.89
N ARG A 95 7.78 15.59 2.08
CA ARG A 95 8.11 16.07 0.72
C ARG A 95 8.45 14.95 -0.28
N VAL A 96 7.91 13.75 -0.05
CA VAL A 96 8.16 12.58 -0.90
C VAL A 96 6.82 12.06 -1.39
N ASN A 97 6.72 11.84 -2.70
CA ASN A 97 5.49 11.37 -3.35
C ASN A 97 5.11 9.97 -2.89
N ILE A 98 3.81 9.64 -2.87
CA ILE A 98 3.32 8.28 -2.59
C ILE A 98 3.97 7.27 -3.55
N SER A 99 4.20 7.63 -4.81
CA SER A 99 4.83 6.75 -5.81
C SER A 99 6.26 6.32 -5.45
N TYR A 100 6.97 7.10 -4.62
CA TYR A 100 8.27 6.69 -4.09
C TYR A 100 8.13 5.54 -3.09
N PHE A 101 7.18 5.62 -2.16
CA PHE A 101 6.94 4.55 -1.19
C PHE A 101 6.50 3.26 -1.90
N VAL A 102 5.68 3.38 -2.95
CA VAL A 102 5.30 2.23 -3.77
C VAL A 102 6.54 1.57 -4.40
N LYS A 103 7.38 2.35 -5.09
CA LYS A 103 8.60 1.81 -5.73
C LYS A 103 9.56 1.19 -4.72
N LEU A 104 9.73 1.82 -3.56
CA LEU A 104 10.60 1.31 -2.50
C LEU A 104 10.06 0.00 -1.91
N GLY A 105 8.75 -0.07 -1.64
CA GLY A 105 8.10 -1.26 -1.11
C GLY A 105 8.11 -2.42 -2.11
N GLN A 106 7.88 -2.15 -3.39
CA GLN A 106 8.05 -3.12 -4.47
C GLN A 106 9.47 -3.64 -4.53
N ALA A 107 10.47 -2.75 -4.54
CA ALA A 107 11.87 -3.16 -4.53
C ALA A 107 12.22 -4.04 -3.32
N ALA A 108 11.65 -3.75 -2.15
CA ALA A 108 11.85 -4.58 -0.95
C ALA A 108 11.28 -6.00 -1.11
N TYR A 109 10.03 -6.15 -1.59
CA TYR A 109 9.44 -7.47 -1.83
C TYR A 109 10.08 -8.23 -2.99
N CYS A 110 10.41 -7.55 -4.10
CA CYS A 110 11.14 -8.16 -5.20
C CYS A 110 12.56 -8.60 -4.75
N THR A 111 13.22 -7.85 -3.87
CA THR A 111 14.49 -8.31 -3.29
C THR A 111 14.28 -9.54 -2.41
N LEU A 112 13.19 -9.60 -1.64
CA LEU A 112 12.85 -10.78 -0.83
C LEU A 112 12.55 -12.00 -1.69
N SER A 113 11.89 -11.85 -2.85
CA SER A 113 11.65 -12.98 -3.73
C SER A 113 12.95 -13.61 -4.22
N ASP A 114 13.97 -12.79 -4.48
CA ASP A 114 15.29 -13.27 -4.91
C ASP A 114 16.09 -13.96 -3.80
N HIS A 115 15.89 -13.55 -2.54
CA HIS A 115 16.75 -13.95 -1.42
C HIS A 115 16.09 -14.92 -0.43
N SER A 116 14.78 -15.18 -0.54
CA SER A 116 14.03 -16.10 0.32
C SER A 116 13.43 -17.26 -0.50
N PRO A 117 14.22 -18.29 -0.88
CA PRO A 117 13.79 -19.35 -1.80
C PRO A 117 12.49 -20.07 -1.40
N ARG A 118 12.22 -20.19 -0.09
CA ARG A 118 11.00 -20.85 0.43
C ARG A 118 9.73 -20.05 0.21
N LEU A 119 9.84 -18.72 0.13
CA LEU A 119 8.73 -17.78 0.01
C LEU A 119 8.83 -16.93 -1.27
N ALA A 120 9.71 -17.32 -2.21
CA ALA A 120 10.04 -16.53 -3.40
C ALA A 120 8.78 -16.13 -4.19
N ALA A 121 7.97 -17.13 -4.55
CA ALA A 121 6.72 -16.92 -5.28
C ALA A 121 5.72 -16.04 -4.51
N PHE A 122 5.68 -16.15 -3.18
CA PHE A 122 4.79 -15.33 -2.37
C PHE A 122 5.23 -13.85 -2.37
N TYR A 123 6.52 -13.58 -2.20
CA TYR A 123 7.05 -12.22 -2.25
C TYR A 123 7.00 -11.61 -3.65
N GLU A 124 7.12 -12.42 -4.70
CA GLU A 124 6.91 -12.00 -6.08
C GLU A 124 5.48 -11.49 -6.26
N VAL A 125 4.47 -12.25 -5.79
CA VAL A 125 3.07 -11.80 -5.79
C VAL A 125 2.88 -10.50 -5.00
N LEU A 126 3.52 -10.34 -3.84
CA LEU A 126 3.44 -9.08 -3.08
C LEU A 126 4.07 -7.90 -3.83
N CYS A 127 5.17 -8.11 -4.54
CA CYS A 127 5.81 -7.10 -5.36
C CYS A 127 4.89 -6.67 -6.52
N GLU A 128 4.32 -7.65 -7.24
CA GLU A 128 3.41 -7.41 -8.37
C GLU A 128 2.11 -6.74 -7.94
N LYS A 129 1.49 -7.22 -6.84
CA LYS A 129 0.20 -6.73 -6.34
C LYS A 129 0.31 -5.53 -5.42
N PHE A 130 1.48 -4.89 -5.30
CA PHE A 130 1.67 -3.78 -4.37
C PHE A 130 0.65 -2.64 -4.56
N VAL A 131 0.45 -2.20 -5.80
CA VAL A 131 -0.50 -1.12 -6.12
C VAL A 131 -1.92 -1.54 -5.74
N ALA A 132 -2.33 -2.75 -6.08
CA ALA A 132 -3.63 -3.30 -5.73
C ALA A 132 -3.84 -3.35 -4.20
N MET A 133 -2.83 -3.80 -3.44
CA MET A 133 -2.88 -3.78 -1.97
C MET A 133 -2.99 -2.36 -1.42
N MET A 134 -2.28 -1.40 -2.00
CA MET A 134 -2.37 0.02 -1.62
C MET A 134 -3.78 0.57 -1.87
N GLU A 135 -4.37 0.31 -3.03
CA GLU A 135 -5.73 0.75 -3.40
C GLU A 135 -6.79 0.19 -2.44
N VAL A 136 -6.67 -1.11 -2.09
CA VAL A 136 -7.55 -1.75 -1.09
C VAL A 136 -7.41 -1.04 0.26
N LEU A 137 -6.18 -0.79 0.74
CA LEU A 137 -5.96 -0.09 2.00
C LEU A 137 -6.52 1.35 2.00
N GLN A 138 -6.34 2.11 0.92
CA GLN A 138 -6.94 3.45 0.77
C GLN A 138 -8.47 3.36 0.87
N THR A 139 -9.06 2.40 0.16
CA THR A 139 -10.50 2.16 0.14
C THR A 139 -11.04 1.80 1.54
N THR A 140 -10.33 0.98 2.33
CA THR A 140 -10.76 0.68 3.71
C THR A 140 -10.93 1.91 4.59
N ARG A 141 -10.14 2.97 4.33
CA ARG A 141 -10.21 4.23 5.06
C ARG A 141 -11.40 5.08 4.60
N GLU A 142 -11.65 5.12 3.30
CA GLU A 142 -12.78 5.85 2.72
C GLU A 142 -14.12 5.30 3.18
N LEU A 143 -14.25 3.96 3.25
CA LEU A 143 -15.43 3.29 3.79
C LEU A 143 -15.76 3.70 5.23
N LYS A 144 -14.76 4.16 6.01
CA LYS A 144 -14.94 4.60 7.40
C LYS A 144 -15.13 6.12 7.54
N GLU A 145 -14.43 6.92 6.73
CA GLU A 145 -14.33 8.38 6.94
C GLU A 145 -15.28 9.19 6.03
N ASP A 146 -15.98 8.57 5.06
CA ASP A 146 -16.81 9.22 4.03
C ASP A 146 -16.09 10.39 3.33
N LYS A 147 -14.77 10.26 3.24
CA LYS A 147 -13.83 11.23 2.66
C LYS A 147 -12.79 10.45 1.88
N SER A 148 -12.42 10.97 0.71
CA SER A 148 -11.33 10.39 -0.08
C SER A 148 -10.04 10.37 0.74
N ALA A 149 -9.30 9.27 0.60
CA ALA A 149 -8.03 9.08 1.29
C ALA A 149 -6.94 10.03 0.77
N LEU A 150 -7.10 10.52 -0.46
CA LEU A 150 -6.13 11.29 -1.25
C LEU A 150 -6.61 12.72 -1.47
N SER A 151 -5.68 13.68 -1.40
CA SER A 151 -5.91 15.01 -1.98
C SER A 151 -5.95 14.95 -3.51
N PRO A 152 -6.54 15.96 -4.19
CA PRO A 152 -6.58 15.98 -5.66
C PRO A 152 -5.21 15.84 -6.32
N LEU A 153 -4.17 16.45 -5.72
CA LEU A 153 -2.80 16.38 -6.26
C LEU A 153 -2.17 15.00 -6.06
N GLU A 154 -2.43 14.36 -4.92
CA GLU A 154 -1.98 12.99 -4.66
C GLU A 154 -2.67 11.99 -5.60
N ALA A 155 -3.98 12.12 -5.78
CA ALA A 155 -4.76 11.31 -6.71
C ALA A 155 -4.25 11.47 -8.16
N TYR A 156 -3.99 12.71 -8.59
CA TYR A 156 -3.40 12.96 -9.90
C TYR A 156 -2.04 12.29 -10.07
N SER A 157 -1.13 12.49 -9.10
CA SER A 157 0.22 11.95 -9.21
C SER A 157 0.24 10.42 -9.18
N LEU A 158 -0.63 9.79 -8.38
CA LEU A 158 -0.75 8.34 -8.33
C LEU A 158 -1.28 7.76 -9.64
N TRP A 159 -2.29 8.40 -10.24
CA TRP A 159 -2.78 8.01 -11.55
C TRP A 159 -1.72 8.22 -12.65
N GLU A 160 -0.98 9.33 -12.59
CA GLU A 160 0.08 9.64 -13.54
C GLU A 160 1.23 8.62 -13.46
N ASP A 161 1.73 8.36 -12.26
CA ASP A 161 2.95 7.56 -12.03
C ASP A 161 2.68 6.04 -12.04
N LEU A 162 1.53 5.61 -11.52
CA LEU A 162 1.25 4.20 -11.23
C LEU A 162 0.01 3.66 -11.94
N ARG A 163 -0.72 4.51 -12.68
CA ARG A 163 -1.99 4.15 -13.36
C ARG A 163 -3.03 3.55 -12.40
N SER A 164 -3.01 3.98 -11.14
CA SER A 164 -4.01 3.60 -10.15
C SER A 164 -5.41 3.98 -10.62
N GLN A 165 -6.32 2.99 -10.65
CA GLN A 165 -7.72 3.20 -11.02
C GLN A 165 -8.48 3.86 -9.88
N HIS A 166 -8.19 3.46 -8.64
CA HIS A 166 -8.74 4.09 -7.44
C HIS A 166 -8.46 5.60 -7.44
N ALA A 167 -7.21 5.99 -7.70
CA ALA A 167 -6.82 7.40 -7.77
C ALA A 167 -7.55 8.17 -8.88
N LEU A 168 -7.85 7.52 -10.03
CA LEU A 168 -8.64 8.14 -11.09
C LEU A 168 -10.10 8.34 -10.68
N VAL A 169 -10.70 7.38 -10.00
CA VAL A 169 -12.06 7.48 -9.46
C VAL A 169 -12.13 8.62 -8.43
N ASP A 170 -11.16 8.68 -7.54
CA ASP A 170 -11.04 9.76 -6.55
C ASP A 170 -10.90 11.13 -7.21
N LEU A 171 -10.06 11.25 -8.23
CA LEU A 171 -9.86 12.53 -8.91
C LEU A 171 -11.13 13.06 -9.57
N LYS A 172 -11.98 12.17 -10.11
CA LYS A 172 -13.31 12.53 -10.67
C LYS A 172 -14.28 13.04 -9.61
N ARG A 173 -14.08 12.76 -8.33
CA ARG A 173 -14.89 13.35 -7.24
C ARG A 173 -14.60 14.84 -7.04
N TYR A 174 -13.43 15.31 -7.49
CA TYR A 174 -12.97 16.69 -7.29
C TYR A 174 -13.15 17.58 -8.53
N THR A 175 -13.45 17.02 -9.70
CA THR A 175 -13.60 17.79 -10.94
C THR A 175 -14.46 17.09 -11.99
N ASP A 176 -15.27 17.87 -12.71
CA ASP A 176 -16.00 17.45 -13.92
C ASP A 176 -15.14 17.58 -15.19
N GLY A 177 -13.89 18.03 -15.07
CA GLY A 177 -12.96 18.20 -16.19
C GLY A 177 -12.41 16.87 -16.72
N MET A 178 -12.09 16.82 -18.02
CA MET A 178 -11.33 15.70 -18.58
C MET A 178 -9.90 15.69 -18.02
N ILE A 179 -9.52 14.58 -17.38
CA ILE A 179 -8.20 14.38 -16.78
C ILE A 179 -7.24 13.90 -17.87
N PHE A 180 -6.22 14.72 -18.18
CA PHE A 180 -5.17 14.39 -19.15
C PHE A 180 -3.85 14.04 -18.45
N PRO A 181 -3.12 13.00 -18.92
CA PRO A 181 -1.75 12.76 -18.47
C PRO A 181 -0.88 13.97 -18.83
N PHE A 182 -0.01 14.42 -17.92
CA PHE A 182 0.94 15.46 -18.27
C PHE A 182 2.03 14.85 -19.17
N GLU A 183 2.05 15.24 -20.45
CA GLU A 183 3.19 14.90 -21.31
C GLU A 183 4.39 15.74 -20.85
N LYS A 184 5.32 15.12 -20.11
CA LYS A 184 6.64 15.71 -19.87
C LYS A 184 7.33 15.87 -21.22
N LYS A 185 7.35 17.09 -21.76
CA LYS A 185 8.24 17.45 -22.86
C LYS A 185 9.67 17.13 -22.44
N HIS A 186 10.25 16.08 -23.02
CA HIS A 186 11.67 15.82 -22.94
C HIS A 186 12.40 17.05 -23.50
N LYS A 187 13.08 17.80 -22.63
CA LYS A 187 14.10 18.75 -23.09
C LYS A 187 15.26 17.90 -23.63
N HIS A 188 15.45 17.98 -24.94
CA HIS A 188 16.66 17.53 -25.63
C HIS A 188 17.90 18.25 -25.10
#